data_AF-A0A817K556-F1
#
_entry.id   AF-A0A817K556-F1
#
_cell.length_a   1.000
_cell.length_b   1.000
_cell.length_c   1.000
_cell.angle_alpha   90.00
_cell.angle_beta   90.00
_cell.angle_gamma   90.00
#
_symmetry.space_group_name_H-M   'P 1'
#
loop_
_entity.id
_entity.type
_entity.pdbx_description
1 polymer ?
#
loop_
_entity_poly.entity_id
_entity_poly.type
_entity_poly.pdbx_seq_one_letter_code
_entity_poly.pdbx_strand_id
1 'polypeptide(L)'
;MPIPIEKIQVIEDKIAREHESDDENEANHNDIRHTTAMTPPDQDFSFLKNPSQTKRSVHYDIEQMDRHERQPLRTLHENEQSFDNVLRRRYIAHWGLPGISILIFGSMIPVIHYLFYCYLKLKTIYIGVLLGLSIASIIGTSSAACAKPRCRPFKAILFIALGLYGAAPATHACILHGFPRMFQMGFLYLCIMAVTYIAGGVIYAVRVPERFFPGRFDIVGQSHQILHIAVIVAVYLHFYGICCLFHTVIRTEQCLMPITLKLGVTDLSVSSTSVE
;
A
#
# COMPACT_ATOMS: atom_id res chain seq x y z
N MET A 1 -11.71 -11.27 11.97
CA MET A 1 -12.94 -12.05 12.23
C MET A 1 -13.66 -12.14 10.90
N PRO A 2 -13.71 -13.33 10.27
CA PRO A 2 -14.61 -13.53 9.16
C PRO A 2 -16.04 -13.52 9.69
N ILE A 3 -16.96 -13.02 8.88
CA ILE A 3 -18.40 -13.07 9.16
C ILE A 3 -18.79 -14.56 9.19
N PRO A 4 -19.53 -15.04 10.19
CA PRO A 4 -19.90 -16.46 10.28
C PRO A 4 -20.71 -16.86 9.04
N ILE A 5 -20.33 -17.97 8.40
CA ILE A 5 -20.94 -18.54 7.19
C ILE A 5 -22.47 -18.68 7.33
N GLU A 6 -22.94 -18.87 8.56
CA GLU A 6 -24.36 -18.93 8.94
C GLU A 6 -25.17 -17.68 8.53
N LYS A 7 -24.56 -16.48 8.49
CA LYS A 7 -25.25 -15.25 8.06
C LYS A 7 -25.40 -15.14 6.55
N ILE A 8 -24.57 -15.83 5.77
CA ILE A 8 -24.65 -15.81 4.30
C ILE A 8 -25.81 -16.69 3.85
N GLN A 9 -25.97 -17.88 4.44
CA GLN A 9 -27.10 -18.78 4.15
C GLN A 9 -28.45 -18.16 4.53
N VAL A 10 -28.53 -17.44 5.65
CA VAL A 10 -29.77 -16.73 6.04
C VAL A 10 -30.15 -15.62 5.05
N ILE A 11 -29.17 -15.01 4.38
CA ILE A 11 -29.44 -13.97 3.37
C ILE A 11 -29.85 -14.62 2.05
N GLU A 12 -29.19 -15.71 1.62
CA GLU A 12 -29.58 -16.47 0.42
C GLU A 12 -30.99 -17.06 0.55
N ASP A 13 -31.34 -17.64 1.71
CA ASP A 13 -32.69 -18.14 1.99
C ASP A 13 -33.75 -17.04 2.07
N LYS A 14 -33.34 -15.80 2.34
CA LYS A 14 -34.26 -14.66 2.38
C LYS A 14 -34.52 -14.12 0.97
N ILE A 15 -33.49 -14.07 0.14
CA ILE A 15 -33.58 -13.67 -1.27
C ILE A 15 -34.39 -14.72 -2.06
N ALA A 16 -34.18 -16.02 -1.81
CA ALA A 16 -34.95 -17.08 -2.47
C ALA A 16 -36.45 -17.02 -2.14
N ARG A 17 -36.80 -16.68 -0.90
CA ARG A 17 -38.21 -16.54 -0.47
C ARG A 17 -38.89 -15.29 -1.00
N GLU A 18 -38.15 -14.19 -1.18
CA GLU A 18 -38.69 -12.98 -1.82
C GLU A 18 -38.98 -13.24 -3.31
N HIS A 19 -38.10 -13.96 -4.01
CA HIS A 19 -38.29 -14.31 -5.42
C HIS A 19 -39.51 -15.24 -5.66
N GLU A 20 -39.73 -16.22 -4.78
CA GLU A 20 -40.89 -17.14 -4.88
C GLU A 20 -42.23 -16.41 -4.58
N SER A 21 -42.21 -15.39 -3.72
CA SER A 21 -43.39 -14.57 -3.44
C SER A 21 -43.78 -13.61 -4.56
N ASP A 22 -42.81 -13.15 -5.35
CA ASP A 22 -43.04 -12.29 -6.51
C ASP A 22 -43.65 -13.10 -7.68
N ASP A 23 -43.21 -14.34 -7.89
CA ASP A 23 -43.74 -15.25 -8.91
C ASP A 23 -45.21 -15.66 -8.63
N GLU A 24 -45.59 -15.90 -7.37
CA GLU A 24 -46.99 -16.18 -6.99
C GLU A 24 -47.90 -14.96 -7.17
N ASN A 25 -47.40 -13.75 -6.92
CA ASN A 25 -48.15 -12.51 -7.08
C ASN A 25 -48.39 -12.18 -8.57
N GLU A 26 -47.42 -12.48 -9.43
CA GLU A 26 -47.54 -12.33 -10.88
C GLU A 26 -48.49 -13.35 -11.51
N ALA A 27 -48.50 -14.60 -11.01
CA ALA A 27 -49.46 -15.62 -11.41
C ALA A 27 -50.91 -15.25 -11.03
N ASN A 28 -51.12 -14.71 -9.83
CA ASN A 28 -52.45 -14.30 -9.35
C ASN A 28 -52.97 -13.03 -10.06
N HIS A 29 -52.07 -12.12 -10.47
CA HIS A 29 -52.45 -10.92 -11.24
C HIS A 29 -52.92 -11.26 -12.67
N ASN A 30 -52.41 -12.35 -13.26
CA ASN A 30 -52.81 -12.80 -14.59
C ASN A 30 -54.16 -13.55 -14.61
N ASP A 31 -54.53 -14.22 -13.51
CA ASP A 31 -55.82 -14.94 -13.40
C ASP A 31 -57.02 -13.97 -13.23
N ILE A 32 -56.80 -12.83 -12.58
CA ILE A 32 -57.83 -11.78 -12.41
C ILE A 32 -58.16 -11.08 -13.74
N ARG A 33 -57.21 -10.99 -14.69
CA ARG A 33 -57.45 -10.37 -16.01
C ARG A 33 -58.36 -11.20 -16.92
N HIS A 34 -58.45 -12.52 -16.73
CA HIS A 34 -59.25 -13.38 -17.59
C HIS A 34 -60.71 -13.56 -17.16
N THR A 35 -61.10 -13.14 -15.95
CA THR A 35 -62.43 -13.42 -15.39
C THR A 35 -63.36 -12.20 -15.29
N THR A 36 -62.92 -11.00 -15.71
CA THR A 36 -63.78 -9.79 -15.70
C THR A 36 -64.10 -9.31 -17.12
N ALA A 37 -64.80 -10.16 -17.89
CA ALA A 37 -65.55 -9.71 -19.06
C ALA A 37 -66.94 -9.24 -18.60
N MET A 38 -67.02 -8.00 -18.13
CA MET A 38 -68.28 -7.28 -17.96
C MET A 38 -68.15 -5.89 -18.59
N THR A 39 -68.92 -5.70 -19.66
CA THR A 39 -69.14 -4.44 -20.38
C THR A 39 -69.46 -3.28 -19.42
N PRO A 40 -68.81 -2.10 -19.55
CA PRO A 40 -69.30 -0.88 -18.96
C PRO A 40 -70.05 0.00 -19.98
N PRO A 41 -70.99 0.85 -19.51
CA PRO A 41 -71.90 1.63 -20.33
C PRO A 41 -71.21 2.85 -20.96
N ASP A 42 -71.84 3.37 -22.02
CA ASP A 42 -71.48 4.59 -22.75
C ASP A 42 -70.74 5.64 -21.90
N GLN A 43 -69.43 5.74 -22.10
CA GLN A 43 -68.67 6.92 -21.74
C GLN A 43 -68.42 7.76 -22.98
N ASP A 44 -69.00 8.96 -22.93
CA ASP A 44 -68.94 10.07 -23.86
C ASP A 44 -67.49 10.37 -24.30
N PHE A 45 -67.12 9.93 -25.50
CA PHE A 45 -65.85 10.25 -26.17
C PHE A 45 -65.92 11.63 -26.82
N SER A 46 -66.19 12.68 -26.04
CA SER A 46 -66.14 14.08 -26.50
C SER A 46 -64.91 14.85 -26.03
N PHE A 47 -63.83 14.15 -25.63
CA PHE A 47 -62.53 14.73 -25.27
C PHE A 47 -61.33 14.10 -26.01
N LEU A 48 -61.45 13.88 -27.32
CA LEU A 48 -60.27 13.69 -28.18
C LEU A 48 -60.13 14.86 -29.15
N LYS A 49 -59.70 16.00 -28.61
CA LYS A 49 -59.28 17.14 -29.41
C LYS A 49 -57.80 17.42 -29.16
N ASN A 50 -56.94 16.70 -29.89
CA ASN A 50 -55.70 17.16 -30.55
C ASN A 50 -54.60 16.06 -30.52
N PRO A 51 -54.24 15.43 -31.66
CA PRO A 51 -53.24 14.33 -31.72
C PRO A 51 -51.83 14.75 -31.28
N SER A 52 -51.53 16.04 -31.24
CA SER A 52 -50.28 16.58 -30.71
C SER A 52 -50.15 16.48 -29.18
N GLN A 53 -51.27 16.48 -28.44
CA GLN A 53 -51.25 16.38 -26.97
C GLN A 53 -51.10 14.93 -26.49
N THR A 54 -51.78 13.97 -27.13
CA THR A 54 -51.67 12.54 -26.79
C THR A 54 -50.24 12.02 -27.00
N LYS A 55 -49.60 12.40 -28.11
CA LYS A 55 -48.22 12.01 -28.41
C LYS A 55 -47.21 12.58 -27.40
N ARG A 56 -47.49 13.78 -26.86
CA ARG A 56 -46.67 14.43 -25.85
C ARG A 56 -46.88 13.81 -24.45
N SER A 57 -48.11 13.39 -24.12
CA SER A 57 -48.43 12.66 -22.89
C SER A 57 -47.72 11.32 -22.84
N VAL A 58 -47.84 10.50 -23.90
CA VAL A 58 -47.18 9.18 -23.97
C VAL A 58 -45.67 9.31 -23.91
N HIS A 59 -45.07 10.33 -24.54
CA HIS A 59 -43.63 10.55 -24.48
C HIS A 59 -43.17 10.95 -23.07
N TYR A 60 -43.96 11.77 -22.37
CA TYR A 60 -43.70 12.16 -20.99
C TYR A 60 -43.79 10.96 -20.02
N ASP A 61 -44.79 10.09 -20.21
CA ASP A 61 -44.98 8.89 -19.40
C ASP A 61 -43.83 7.88 -19.61
N ILE A 62 -43.38 7.67 -20.85
CA ILE A 62 -42.21 6.84 -21.16
C ILE A 62 -40.94 7.41 -20.52
N GLU A 63 -40.74 8.73 -20.58
CA GLU A 63 -39.58 9.40 -19.99
C GLU A 63 -39.60 9.35 -18.45
N GLN A 64 -40.78 9.37 -17.83
CA GLN A 64 -40.95 9.15 -16.40
C GLN A 64 -40.68 7.70 -15.99
N MET A 65 -41.20 6.72 -16.73
CA MET A 65 -40.95 5.30 -16.47
C MET A 65 -39.46 4.97 -16.59
N ASP A 66 -38.79 5.46 -17.63
CA ASP A 66 -37.35 5.30 -17.84
C ASP A 66 -36.52 6.00 -16.75
N ARG A 67 -36.97 7.16 -16.23
CA ARG A 67 -36.35 7.75 -15.03
C ARG A 67 -36.55 6.89 -13.78
N HIS A 68 -37.73 6.29 -13.61
CA HIS A 68 -38.06 5.46 -12.45
C HIS A 68 -37.26 4.15 -12.43
N GLU A 69 -36.92 3.57 -13.59
CA GLU A 69 -36.00 2.43 -13.71
C GLU A 69 -34.52 2.83 -13.58
N ARG A 70 -34.11 3.96 -14.15
CA ARG A 70 -32.69 4.40 -14.10
C ARG A 70 -32.25 4.84 -12.71
N GLN A 71 -33.16 5.28 -11.85
CA GLN A 71 -32.84 5.73 -10.51
C GLN A 71 -32.32 4.60 -9.59
N PRO A 72 -32.99 3.44 -9.46
CA PRO A 72 -32.45 2.30 -8.72
C PRO A 72 -31.16 1.75 -9.34
N LEU A 73 -31.06 1.67 -10.68
CA LEU A 73 -29.82 1.26 -11.37
C LEU A 73 -28.63 2.17 -11.05
N ARG A 74 -28.82 3.50 -11.00
CA ARG A 74 -27.75 4.43 -10.57
C ARG A 74 -27.33 4.18 -9.13
N THR A 75 -28.28 3.96 -8.22
CA THR A 75 -27.95 3.69 -6.81
C THR A 75 -27.22 2.37 -6.63
N LEU A 76 -27.57 1.33 -7.38
CA LEU A 76 -26.85 0.06 -7.41
C LEU A 76 -25.41 0.25 -7.91
N HIS A 77 -25.23 0.99 -9.00
CA HIS A 77 -23.90 1.28 -9.53
C HIS A 77 -23.06 2.11 -8.55
N GLU A 78 -23.63 3.14 -7.91
CA GLU A 78 -22.96 3.93 -6.88
C GLU A 78 -22.58 3.07 -5.66
N ASN A 79 -23.45 2.14 -5.25
CA ASN A 79 -23.19 1.23 -4.14
C ASN A 79 -22.09 0.21 -4.48
N GLU A 80 -22.10 -0.36 -5.68
CA GLU A 80 -21.06 -1.26 -6.17
C GLU A 80 -19.71 -0.54 -6.26
N GLN A 81 -19.69 0.66 -6.82
CA GLN A 81 -18.50 1.48 -6.95
C GLN A 81 -17.97 1.93 -5.57
N SER A 82 -18.85 2.24 -4.63
CA SER A 82 -18.50 2.53 -3.23
C SER A 82 -17.91 1.31 -2.53
N PHE A 83 -18.51 0.14 -2.71
CA PHE A 83 -18.03 -1.13 -2.14
C PHE A 83 -16.67 -1.51 -2.70
N ASP A 84 -16.49 -1.43 -4.02
CA ASP A 84 -15.21 -1.65 -4.71
C ASP A 84 -14.13 -0.68 -4.23
N ASN A 85 -14.48 0.59 -4.02
CA ASN A 85 -13.55 1.58 -3.48
C ASN A 85 -13.13 1.24 -2.04
N VAL A 86 -14.05 0.74 -1.20
CA VAL A 86 -13.74 0.31 0.16
C VAL A 86 -12.88 -0.96 0.16
N LEU A 87 -13.20 -1.94 -0.66
CA LEU A 87 -12.40 -3.16 -0.83
C LEU A 87 -11.01 -2.84 -1.36
N ARG A 88 -10.92 -2.06 -2.44
CA ARG A 88 -9.65 -1.62 -3.04
C ARG A 88 -8.77 -0.91 -2.01
N ARG A 89 -9.32 0.01 -1.21
CA ARG A 89 -8.58 0.70 -0.14
C ARG A 89 -8.08 -0.27 0.92
N ARG A 90 -8.88 -1.28 1.30
CA ARG A 90 -8.46 -2.33 2.24
C ARG A 90 -7.36 -3.20 1.67
N TYR A 91 -7.46 -3.64 0.41
CA TYR A 91 -6.44 -4.45 -0.24
C TYR A 91 -5.11 -3.71 -0.42
N ILE A 92 -5.14 -2.47 -0.92
CA ILE A 92 -3.94 -1.65 -1.10
C ILE A 92 -3.25 -1.42 0.25
N ALA A 93 -4.00 -1.12 1.31
CA ALA A 93 -3.42 -0.95 2.64
C ALA A 93 -2.91 -2.26 3.26
N HIS A 94 -3.58 -3.39 2.97
CA HIS A 94 -3.20 -4.70 3.51
C HIS A 94 -1.90 -5.21 2.89
N TRP A 95 -1.70 -5.04 1.58
CA TRP A 95 -0.51 -5.52 0.86
C TRP A 95 0.60 -4.47 0.74
N GLY A 96 0.24 -3.18 0.67
CA GLY A 96 1.21 -2.09 0.49
C GLY A 96 2.15 -1.92 1.68
N LEU A 97 1.65 -2.05 2.91
CA LEU A 97 2.47 -1.86 4.11
C LEU A 97 3.49 -3.00 4.35
N PRO A 98 3.12 -4.30 4.23
CA PRO A 98 4.09 -5.39 4.25
C PRO A 98 5.15 -5.27 3.15
N GLY A 99 4.77 -4.78 1.96
CA GLY A 99 5.70 -4.54 0.86
C GLY A 99 6.84 -3.60 1.23
N ILE A 100 6.55 -2.53 1.98
CA ILE A 100 7.58 -1.60 2.48
C ILE A 100 8.54 -2.32 3.43
N SER A 101 8.04 -3.16 4.33
CA SER A 101 8.89 -3.92 5.26
C SER A 101 9.80 -4.92 4.54
N ILE A 102 9.29 -5.60 3.51
CA ILE A 102 10.07 -6.52 2.67
C ILE A 102 11.17 -5.74 1.92
N LEU A 103 10.83 -4.58 1.35
CA LEU A 103 11.80 -3.72 0.66
C LEU A 103 12.93 -3.26 1.60
N ILE A 104 12.60 -2.83 2.83
CA ILE A 104 13.61 -2.41 3.81
C ILE A 104 14.49 -3.59 4.22
N PHE A 105 13.90 -4.75 4.51
CA PHE A 105 14.65 -5.96 4.83
C PHE A 105 15.63 -6.34 3.72
N GLY A 106 15.14 -6.49 2.48
CA GLY A 106 15.93 -6.90 1.33
C GLY A 106 17.04 -5.91 1.00
N SER A 107 16.78 -4.61 1.09
CA SER A 107 17.75 -3.56 0.77
C SER A 107 18.86 -3.43 1.83
N MET A 108 18.60 -3.75 3.09
CA MET A 108 19.57 -3.62 4.18
C MET A 108 20.53 -4.82 4.31
N ILE A 109 20.13 -6.00 3.86
CA ILE A 109 20.99 -7.20 3.86
C ILE A 109 22.34 -6.95 3.17
N PRO A 110 22.42 -6.48 1.91
CA PRO A 110 23.70 -6.27 1.24
C PRO A 110 24.54 -5.19 1.94
N VAL A 111 23.91 -4.12 2.45
CA VAL A 111 24.62 -3.07 3.20
C VAL A 111 25.29 -3.65 4.43
N ILE A 112 24.54 -4.35 5.29
CA ILE A 112 25.08 -4.97 6.50
C ILE A 112 26.13 -6.03 6.14
N HIS A 113 25.90 -6.80 5.08
CA HIS A 113 26.84 -7.82 4.61
C HIS A 113 28.19 -7.23 4.24
N TYR A 114 28.23 -6.15 3.45
CA TYR A 114 29.48 -5.54 3.00
C TYR A 114 30.13 -4.66 4.09
N LEU A 115 29.34 -3.97 4.93
CA LEU A 115 29.88 -3.20 6.06
C LEU A 115 30.58 -4.09 7.10
N PHE A 116 30.03 -5.28 7.36
CA PHE A 116 30.56 -6.23 8.34
C PHE A 116 31.08 -7.51 7.68
N TYR A 117 31.63 -7.40 6.47
CA TYR A 117 32.08 -8.55 5.68
C TYR A 117 32.99 -9.48 6.49
N CYS A 118 33.96 -8.87 7.19
CA CYS A 118 34.95 -9.55 8.02
C CYS A 118 34.50 -9.85 9.46
N TYR A 119 33.33 -9.37 9.89
CA TYR A 119 32.83 -9.51 11.26
C TYR A 119 31.56 -10.35 11.31
N LEU A 120 31.72 -11.67 11.20
CA LEU A 120 30.59 -12.60 11.12
C LEU A 120 29.60 -12.46 12.30
N LYS A 121 30.11 -12.32 13.54
CA LYS A 121 29.26 -12.16 14.73
C LYS A 121 28.38 -10.91 14.65
N LEU A 122 28.97 -9.76 14.33
CA LEU A 122 28.23 -8.50 14.20
C LEU A 122 27.22 -8.56 13.05
N LYS A 123 27.65 -9.06 11.89
CA LYS A 123 26.78 -9.27 10.72
C LYS A 123 25.53 -10.08 11.08
N THR A 124 25.70 -11.22 11.73
CA THR A 124 24.59 -12.10 12.12
C THR A 124 23.65 -11.43 13.13
N ILE A 125 24.20 -10.72 14.13
CA ILE A 125 23.38 -9.99 15.11
C ILE A 125 22.55 -8.91 14.41
N TYR A 126 23.16 -8.10 13.55
CA TYR A 126 22.46 -7.03 12.85
C TYR A 126 21.40 -7.55 11.87
N ILE A 127 21.68 -8.63 11.13
CA ILE A 127 20.69 -9.25 10.25
C ILE A 127 19.56 -9.89 11.06
N GLY A 128 19.87 -10.54 12.19
CA GLY A 128 18.88 -11.17 13.07
C GLY A 128 17.90 -10.17 13.69
N VAL A 129 18.40 -9.05 14.21
CA VAL A 129 17.54 -7.98 14.75
C VAL A 129 16.68 -7.35 13.64
N LEU A 130 17.27 -7.11 12.45
CA LEU A 130 16.54 -6.59 11.30
C LEU A 130 15.41 -7.54 10.87
N LEU A 131 15.67 -8.85 10.84
CA LEU A 131 14.68 -9.86 10.53
C LEU A 131 13.53 -9.85 11.55
N GLY A 132 13.85 -9.81 12.85
CA GLY A 132 12.85 -9.75 13.92
C GLY A 132 11.95 -8.52 13.80
N LEU A 133 12.53 -7.34 13.58
CA LEU A 133 11.78 -6.09 13.37
C LEU A 133 10.91 -6.15 12.11
N SER A 134 11.40 -6.76 11.03
CA SER A 134 10.69 -6.89 9.76
C SER A 134 9.49 -7.85 9.89
N ILE A 135 9.66 -8.99 10.55
CA ILE A 135 8.57 -9.94 10.83
C ILE A 135 7.51 -9.28 11.72
N ALA A 136 7.93 -8.60 12.80
CA ALA A 136 7.01 -7.87 13.67
C ALA A 136 6.22 -6.80 12.90
N SER A 137 6.88 -6.09 11.98
CA SER A 137 6.23 -5.11 11.11
C SER A 137 5.22 -5.75 10.15
N ILE A 138 5.56 -6.87 9.51
CA ILE A 138 4.66 -7.60 8.59
C ILE A 138 3.43 -8.12 9.35
N ILE A 139 3.61 -8.72 10.53
CA ILE A 139 2.49 -9.22 11.35
C ILE A 139 1.64 -8.05 11.86
N GLY A 140 2.27 -6.98 12.36
CA GLY A 140 1.58 -5.80 12.87
C GLY A 140 0.78 -5.05 11.79
N THR A 141 1.25 -5.08 10.54
CA THR A 141 0.59 -4.42 9.42
C THR A 141 -0.50 -5.27 8.76
N SER A 142 -0.27 -6.59 8.63
CA SER A 142 -1.20 -7.53 8.00
C SER A 142 -2.33 -8.02 8.91
N SER A 143 -2.16 -7.97 10.23
CA SER A 143 -3.19 -8.45 11.16
C SER A 143 -4.51 -7.67 11.04
N ALA A 144 -5.64 -8.41 10.96
CA ALA A 144 -6.97 -7.83 10.94
C ALA A 144 -7.30 -7.01 12.22
N ALA A 145 -6.68 -7.37 13.34
CA ALA A 145 -6.77 -6.62 14.60
C ALA A 145 -6.20 -5.19 14.46
N CYS A 146 -5.16 -5.02 13.66
CA CYS A 146 -4.55 -3.72 13.37
C CYS A 146 -5.00 -3.05 12.07
N ALA A 147 -6.10 -3.52 11.46
CA ALA A 147 -6.78 -2.76 10.41
C ALA A 147 -7.50 -1.51 10.96
N LYS A 148 -7.82 -1.50 12.27
CA LYS A 148 -8.52 -0.39 12.93
C LYS A 148 -7.60 0.84 13.08
N PRO A 149 -8.16 2.08 13.04
CA PRO A 149 -7.38 3.31 13.19
C PRO A 149 -6.61 3.41 14.50
N ARG A 150 -7.01 2.66 15.55
CA ARG A 150 -6.32 2.60 16.84
C ARG A 150 -4.89 2.04 16.76
N CYS A 151 -4.56 1.20 15.77
CA CYS A 151 -3.20 0.70 15.55
C CYS A 151 -2.33 1.62 14.67
N ARG A 152 -2.84 2.75 14.17
CA ARG A 152 -2.03 3.70 13.37
C ARG A 152 -0.72 4.13 14.04
N PRO A 153 -0.70 4.56 15.32
CA PRO A 153 0.56 4.96 15.96
C PRO A 153 1.51 3.78 16.12
N PHE A 154 1.01 2.58 16.43
CA PHE A 154 1.83 1.37 16.54
C PHE A 154 2.53 1.04 15.23
N LYS A 155 1.81 1.08 14.10
CA LYS A 155 2.40 0.89 12.77
C LYS A 155 3.46 1.94 12.45
N ALA A 156 3.19 3.21 12.75
CA ALA A 156 4.14 4.29 12.54
C ALA A 156 5.43 4.10 13.35
N ILE A 157 5.31 3.74 14.63
CA ILE A 157 6.47 3.48 15.50
C ILE A 157 7.32 2.33 14.96
N LEU A 158 6.70 1.24 14.48
CA LEU A 158 7.44 0.12 13.88
C LEU A 158 8.25 0.55 12.65
N PHE A 159 7.66 1.34 11.73
CA PHE A 159 8.39 1.83 10.57
C PHE A 159 9.48 2.85 10.93
N ILE A 160 9.23 3.72 11.91
CA ILE A 160 10.24 4.66 12.42
C ILE A 160 11.40 3.89 13.06
N ALA A 161 11.11 2.89 13.90
CA ALA A 161 12.13 2.05 14.50
C ALA A 161 12.96 1.30 13.44
N LEU A 162 12.29 0.76 12.41
CA LEU A 162 12.96 0.07 11.30
C LEU A 162 13.84 1.02 10.46
N GLY A 163 13.40 2.27 10.25
CA GLY A 163 14.20 3.29 9.58
C GLY A 163 15.40 3.76 10.40
N LEU A 164 15.18 4.05 11.69
CA LEU A 164 16.24 4.46 12.63
C LEU A 164 17.24 3.35 12.88
N TYR A 165 16.81 2.09 12.80
CA TYR A 165 17.69 0.94 12.95
C TYR A 165 18.87 0.99 11.95
N GLY A 166 18.67 1.52 10.74
CA GLY A 166 19.75 1.69 9.76
C GLY A 166 20.91 2.58 10.23
N ALA A 167 20.67 3.50 11.17
CA ALA A 167 21.72 4.34 11.75
C ALA A 167 22.66 3.56 12.68
N ALA A 168 22.18 2.49 13.33
CA ALA A 168 22.99 1.69 14.25
C ALA A 168 24.16 0.93 13.56
N PRO A 169 23.95 0.12 12.50
CA PRO A 169 25.04 -0.52 11.77
C PRO A 169 25.94 0.50 11.05
N ALA A 170 25.37 1.61 10.55
CA ALA A 170 26.13 2.69 9.95
C ALA A 170 27.11 3.34 10.94
N THR A 171 26.63 3.70 12.13
CA THR A 171 27.45 4.31 13.19
C THR A 171 28.54 3.36 13.67
N HIS A 172 28.18 2.09 13.89
CA HIS A 172 29.16 1.08 14.31
C HIS A 172 30.21 0.84 13.23
N ALA A 173 29.83 0.80 11.95
CA ALA A 173 30.78 0.70 10.84
C ALA A 173 31.71 1.92 10.76
N CYS A 174 31.22 3.14 11.02
CA CYS A 174 32.07 4.34 11.12
C CYS A 174 33.12 4.25 12.23
N ILE A 175 32.76 3.65 13.38
CA ILE A 175 33.69 3.44 14.50
C ILE A 175 34.73 2.37 14.15
N LEU A 176 34.33 1.27 13.50
CA LEU A 176 35.22 0.15 13.16
C LEU A 176 36.21 0.49 12.04
N HIS A 177 35.72 1.10 10.96
CA HIS A 177 36.52 1.34 9.75
C HIS A 177 37.19 2.72 9.73
N GLY A 178 36.72 3.64 10.57
CA GLY A 178 37.09 5.05 10.54
C GLY A 178 36.34 5.85 9.48
N PHE A 179 36.10 7.12 9.78
CA PHE A 179 35.30 8.02 8.94
C PHE A 179 35.87 8.21 7.51
N PRO A 180 37.19 8.41 7.29
CA PRO A 180 37.72 8.60 5.94
C PRO A 180 37.53 7.37 5.04
N ARG A 181 37.71 6.17 5.59
CA ARG A 181 37.51 4.91 4.87
C ARG A 181 36.04 4.70 4.51
N MET A 182 35.12 5.01 5.43
CA MET A 182 33.68 4.97 5.14
C MET A 182 33.29 5.88 3.97
N PHE A 183 33.85 7.09 3.91
CA PHE A 183 33.59 8.01 2.80
C PHE A 183 34.06 7.43 1.46
N GLN A 184 35.26 6.82 1.42
CA GLN A 184 35.77 6.14 0.23
C GLN A 184 34.91 4.94 -0.17
N MET A 185 34.33 4.23 0.80
CA MET A 185 33.43 3.10 0.55
C MET A 185 32.05 3.52 -0.02
N GLY A 186 31.74 4.82 -0.13
CA GLY A 186 30.46 5.30 -0.66
C GLY A 186 29.42 5.64 0.40
N PHE A 187 29.83 5.83 1.66
CA PHE A 187 28.93 6.24 2.76
C PHE A 187 28.14 7.53 2.46
N LEU A 188 28.73 8.46 1.70
CA LEU A 188 28.06 9.70 1.29
C LEU A 188 26.74 9.42 0.53
N TYR A 189 26.70 8.41 -0.34
CA TYR A 189 25.49 8.05 -1.08
C TYR A 189 24.39 7.52 -0.16
N LEU A 190 24.76 6.78 0.91
CA LEU A 190 23.82 6.34 1.94
C LEU A 190 23.29 7.52 2.76
N CYS A 191 24.12 8.52 3.04
CA CYS A 191 23.67 9.76 3.70
C CYS A 191 22.70 10.56 2.82
N ILE A 192 23.02 10.75 1.53
CA ILE A 192 22.15 11.47 0.58
C ILE A 192 20.83 10.71 0.40
N MET A 193 20.87 9.38 0.33
CA MET A 193 19.67 8.54 0.34
C MET A 193 18.80 8.81 1.57
N ALA A 194 19.38 8.81 2.78
CA ALA A 194 18.63 9.04 4.01
C ALA A 194 17.98 10.44 4.03
N VAL A 195 18.73 11.47 3.63
CA VAL A 195 18.21 12.84 3.50
C VAL A 195 17.06 12.90 2.49
N THR A 196 17.20 12.21 1.35
CA THR A 196 16.17 12.17 0.30
C THR A 196 14.88 11.51 0.81
N TYR A 197 14.98 10.40 1.54
CA TYR A 197 13.83 9.75 2.17
C TYR A 197 13.13 10.64 3.19
N ILE A 198 13.90 11.31 4.06
CA ILE A 198 13.34 12.22 5.08
C ILE A 198 12.67 13.42 4.39
N ALA A 199 13.33 14.04 3.42
CA ALA A 199 12.79 15.17 2.68
C ALA A 199 11.48 14.81 1.97
N GLY A 200 11.44 13.69 1.23
CA GLY A 200 10.22 13.20 0.59
C GLY A 200 9.11 12.91 1.59
N GLY A 201 9.44 12.30 2.73
CA GLY A 201 8.49 12.02 3.82
C GLY A 201 7.93 13.30 4.46
N VAL A 202 8.76 14.32 4.66
CA VAL A 202 8.34 15.63 5.19
C VAL A 202 7.43 16.35 4.19
N ILE A 203 7.78 16.36 2.91
CA ILE A 203 6.95 16.97 1.85
C ILE A 203 5.56 16.30 1.81
N TYR A 204 5.52 14.98 1.88
CA TYR A 204 4.28 14.20 1.98
C TYR A 204 3.47 14.53 3.24
N ALA A 205 4.13 14.61 4.40
CA ALA A 205 3.47 14.88 5.68
C ALA A 205 2.85 16.30 5.73
N VAL A 206 3.56 17.30 5.19
CA VAL A 206 3.12 18.70 5.19
C VAL A 206 2.16 19.00 4.01
N ARG A 207 2.00 18.06 3.07
CA ARG A 207 1.15 18.17 1.87
C ARG A 207 1.54 19.35 0.96
N VAL A 208 2.84 19.51 0.72
CA VAL A 208 3.38 20.57 -0.16
C VAL A 208 3.62 19.96 -1.55
N PRO A 209 3.23 20.64 -2.65
CA PRO A 209 2.73 22.01 -2.78
C PRO A 209 1.21 22.19 -2.70
N GLU A 210 0.41 21.12 -2.64
CA GLU A 210 -1.05 21.21 -2.73
C GLU A 210 -1.70 22.03 -1.59
N ARG A 211 -1.03 22.12 -0.44
CA ARG A 211 -1.43 22.98 0.68
C ARG A 211 -1.40 24.48 0.32
N PHE A 212 -0.49 24.89 -0.56
CA PHE A 212 -0.34 26.31 -0.94
C PHE A 212 -1.15 26.68 -2.17
N PHE A 213 -1.42 25.73 -3.06
CA PHE A 213 -2.16 25.96 -4.30
C PHE A 213 -3.24 24.89 -4.51
N PRO A 214 -4.35 24.96 -3.75
CA PRO A 214 -5.45 24.01 -3.90
C PRO A 214 -6.00 24.08 -5.34
N GLY A 215 -6.24 22.91 -5.95
CA GLY A 215 -6.79 22.79 -7.32
C GLY A 215 -5.78 22.89 -8.46
N ARG A 216 -4.53 23.29 -8.22
CA ARG A 216 -3.49 23.36 -9.28
C ARG A 216 -2.69 22.07 -9.47
N PHE A 217 -2.55 21.30 -8.40
CA PHE A 217 -1.73 20.10 -8.37
C PHE A 217 -2.58 18.82 -8.30
N ASP A 218 -3.82 18.83 -8.79
CA ASP A 218 -4.74 17.70 -8.61
C ASP A 218 -4.36 16.47 -9.45
N ILE A 219 -3.64 16.67 -10.57
CA ILE A 219 -3.25 15.59 -11.50
C ILE A 219 -1.73 15.36 -11.49
N VAL A 220 -0.93 16.44 -11.50
CA VAL A 220 0.54 16.38 -11.56
C VAL A 220 1.12 17.22 -10.43
N GLY A 221 2.16 16.70 -9.75
CA GLY A 221 2.89 17.43 -8.71
C GLY A 221 2.28 17.36 -7.32
N GLN A 222 1.40 16.37 -7.06
CA GLN A 222 0.94 16.08 -5.70
C GLN A 222 2.09 15.66 -4.80
N SER A 223 2.05 16.00 -3.52
CA SER A 223 3.04 15.54 -2.53
C SER A 223 3.26 14.02 -2.54
N HIS A 224 2.22 13.24 -2.83
CA HIS A 224 2.33 11.78 -2.99
C HIS A 224 3.15 11.37 -4.21
N GLN A 225 3.04 12.07 -5.34
CA GLN A 225 3.88 11.82 -6.51
C GLN A 225 5.33 12.22 -6.25
N ILE A 226 5.54 13.35 -5.56
CA ILE A 226 6.87 13.80 -5.15
C ILE A 226 7.51 12.78 -4.21
N LEU A 227 6.74 12.20 -3.28
CA LEU A 227 7.19 11.10 -2.43
C LEU A 227 7.67 9.91 -3.26
N HIS A 228 6.88 9.45 -4.24
CA HIS A 228 7.30 8.34 -5.11
C HIS A 228 8.58 8.65 -5.88
N ILE A 229 8.72 9.85 -6.43
CA ILE A 229 9.96 10.29 -7.11
C ILE A 229 11.15 10.26 -6.13
N ALA A 230 10.97 10.79 -4.92
CA ALA A 230 12.00 10.77 -3.89
C ALA A 230 12.41 9.34 -3.50
N VAL A 231 11.44 8.42 -3.37
CA VAL A 231 11.71 7.00 -3.11
C VAL A 231 12.52 6.37 -4.25
N ILE A 232 12.18 6.63 -5.51
CA ILE A 232 12.92 6.10 -6.67
C ILE A 232 14.36 6.61 -6.68
N VAL A 233 14.57 7.92 -6.47
CA VAL A 233 15.91 8.52 -6.37
C VAL A 233 16.70 7.93 -5.20
N ALA A 234 16.06 7.77 -4.03
CA ALA A 234 16.70 7.16 -2.87
C ALA A 234 17.10 5.70 -3.15
N VAL A 235 16.23 4.89 -3.76
CA VAL A 235 16.56 3.51 -4.15
C VAL A 235 17.74 3.46 -5.10
N TYR A 236 17.82 4.38 -6.07
CA TYR A 236 18.97 4.48 -6.97
C TYR A 236 20.27 4.81 -6.23
N LEU A 237 20.24 5.83 -5.34
CA LEU A 237 21.40 6.20 -4.52
C LEU A 237 21.83 5.07 -3.58
N HIS A 238 20.87 4.34 -3.01
CA HIS A 238 21.11 3.17 -2.17
C HIS A 238 21.83 2.08 -2.95
N PHE A 239 21.34 1.76 -4.15
CA PHE A 239 21.95 0.77 -5.04
C PHE A 239 23.37 1.18 -5.43
N TYR A 240 23.57 2.44 -5.84
CA TYR A 240 24.88 2.97 -6.19
C TYR A 240 25.86 2.92 -4.99
N GLY A 241 25.39 3.27 -3.79
CA GLY A 241 26.14 3.14 -2.55
C GLY A 241 26.57 1.70 -2.28
N ILE A 242 25.65 0.72 -2.43
CA ILE A 242 25.98 -0.70 -2.31
C ILE A 242 27.04 -1.12 -3.33
N CYS A 243 26.94 -0.69 -4.59
CA CYS A 243 27.94 -0.99 -5.60
C CYS A 243 29.32 -0.43 -5.23
N CYS A 244 29.40 0.77 -4.65
CA CYS A 244 30.65 1.34 -4.14
C CYS A 244 31.21 0.51 -2.98
N LEU A 245 30.36 0.10 -2.03
CA LEU A 245 30.76 -0.78 -0.93
C LEU A 245 31.32 -2.11 -1.47
N PHE A 246 30.57 -2.77 -2.36
CA PHE A 246 30.95 -4.02 -2.99
C PHE A 246 32.29 -3.93 -3.71
N HIS A 247 32.45 -2.89 -4.54
CA HIS A 247 33.68 -2.66 -5.31
C HIS A 247 34.87 -2.42 -4.39
N THR A 248 34.69 -1.66 -3.32
CA THR A 248 35.74 -1.42 -2.34
C THR A 248 36.10 -2.71 -1.59
N VAL A 249 35.11 -3.48 -1.14
CA VAL A 249 35.35 -4.74 -0.41
C VAL A 249 36.10 -5.76 -1.29
N ILE A 250 35.74 -5.89 -2.57
CA ILE A 250 36.44 -6.83 -3.48
C ILE A 250 37.85 -6.36 -3.82
N ARG A 251 38.07 -5.07 -4.04
CA ARG A 251 39.40 -4.56 -4.38
C ARG A 251 40.36 -4.56 -3.21
N THR A 252 39.84 -4.43 -2.00
CA THR A 252 40.65 -4.40 -0.78
C THR A 252 40.56 -5.79 -0.15
N GLU A 253 41.44 -6.71 -0.56
CA GLU A 253 41.67 -8.06 -0.01
C GLU A 253 42.09 -8.02 1.48
N GLN A 254 41.26 -7.42 2.34
CA GLN A 254 41.63 -7.09 3.72
C GLN A 254 40.48 -7.32 4.67
N CYS A 255 40.28 -8.59 4.99
CA CYS A 255 39.87 -8.97 6.34
C CYS A 255 41.01 -8.96 7.36
N LEU A 256 42.14 -8.30 7.05
CA LEU A 256 43.09 -7.85 8.06
C LEU A 256 42.46 -6.71 8.90
N MET A 257 41.68 -7.13 9.90
CA MET A 257 41.41 -6.51 11.20
C MET A 257 41.80 -5.03 11.38
N PRO A 258 40.85 -4.10 11.65
CA PRO A 258 41.17 -2.78 12.18
C PRO A 258 41.41 -2.78 13.71
N ILE A 259 42.58 -2.23 14.06
CA ILE A 259 42.92 -1.31 15.17
C ILE A 259 42.85 -1.79 16.64
N THR A 260 41.95 -2.70 17.06
CA THR A 260 41.85 -3.06 18.50
C THR A 260 42.97 -3.96 19.02
N LEU A 261 43.86 -4.45 18.15
CA LEU A 261 45.02 -5.27 18.52
C LEU A 261 46.38 -4.59 18.27
N LYS A 262 46.42 -3.29 17.94
CA LYS A 262 47.67 -2.52 17.90
C LYS A 262 48.05 -1.87 19.23
N LEU A 263 47.26 -2.04 20.28
CA LEU A 263 47.57 -1.57 21.65
C LEU A 263 47.81 -2.72 22.64
N GLY A 264 48.23 -3.91 22.18
CA GLY A 264 48.44 -5.02 23.11
C GLY A 264 49.22 -6.25 22.64
N VAL A 265 49.87 -6.23 21.48
CA VAL A 265 50.80 -7.31 21.10
C VAL A 265 52.07 -6.68 20.53
N THR A 266 53.00 -6.41 21.43
CA THR A 266 54.43 -6.50 21.11
C THR A 266 54.72 -7.90 20.60
N ASP A 267 55.40 -7.96 19.46
CA ASP A 267 56.09 -9.10 18.88
C ASP A 267 55.27 -10.35 18.53
N LEU A 268 55.19 -10.63 17.23
CA LEU A 268 55.72 -11.87 16.68
C LEU A 268 55.86 -11.74 15.16
N SER A 269 57.10 -11.91 14.73
CA SER A 269 57.59 -12.03 13.38
C SER A 269 56.78 -13.02 12.53
N VAL A 270 56.26 -12.55 11.39
CA VAL A 270 55.98 -13.44 10.26
C VAL A 270 57.07 -13.17 9.23
N SER A 271 58.05 -14.06 9.26
CA SER A 271 59.09 -14.24 8.26
C SER A 271 58.42 -14.42 6.89
N SER A 272 58.68 -13.50 5.97
CA SER A 272 58.35 -13.64 4.56
C SER A 272 59.29 -14.68 3.93
N THR A 273 58.84 -15.92 3.81
CA THR A 273 59.41 -16.87 2.85
C THR A 273 58.92 -16.54 1.45
N SER A 274 59.88 -16.14 0.63
CA SER A 274 59.91 -16.13 -0.83
C SER A 274 59.28 -17.37 -1.45
N VAL A 275 58.50 -17.19 -2.51
CA VAL A 275 58.30 -18.19 -3.55
C VAL A 275 58.55 -17.48 -4.89
N GLU A 276 59.56 -18.00 -5.59
CA GLU A 276 59.94 -17.72 -6.99
C GLU A 276 58.82 -18.03 -7.98
#